data_AF-A0A2W4WDR5-F1
#
_entry.id   AF-A0A2W4WDR5-F1
#
_cell.length_a   1.000
_cell.length_b   1.000
_cell.length_c   1.000
_cell.angle_alpha   90.00
_cell.angle_beta   90.00
_cell.angle_gamma   90.00
#
_symmetry.space_group_name_H-M   'P 1'
#
loop_
_entity.id
_entity.type
_entity.pdbx_description
1 polymer ?
#
loop_
_entity_poly.entity_id
_entity_poly.type
_entity_poly.pdbx_seq_one_letter_code
_entity_poly.pdbx_strand_id
1 'polypeptide(L)'
;MGTGAFLLGAVVPLATALGTGAINVSNVGLAASPAADQPQALDAKLFALMDTPGVDAFPTVVSSERLCRRPVGLPSAVENRPANALFQGAALGTAAATLGTEAIAQLGAEPWPGIHAQATAARVPVLMYHDVLTPPEVFFDLTPEDFENHLQTILDNGLTPISPDQLVQHLRTGAPLPEKPVLITLDDGYVGHYEHVLPLLQKYQVPATFFVFPGKVDGDVAGRSTLTWAQLRTMAAEPLVTIASHSVTHPADLRDLSDEDLAYEVVESKRRLESELGIPIRYFSYPSGHYDERVAQAVADAGYLAAFTMRQQDEQFAGASESLLAIERFGQSSLAALVDVAWGGPPAAGVAPVAVADSEFNFATPIEQQRLDGGGQSFTLISGGHPVTIHANSRYQLPEILAGSNITGAVDGGFFSLQYLDSNVMIGPVLSQSTQQFVPGYTGEITKLNSRPLVLMAPQGVLFVPFDAARHNTLAGLARELPGVTDAFVAAAWLVKDGLPQPASSFGTLFDYDARRHRAFWGINTAGQPVVGVTHTIVDSVELGKMLYQSGLRDAVMLDSGASTSLAYQGDSLVGYIPRPVPHLVGLVPPDANDGSPCPLVVDGENPTTVKRELKLRNE
;
A
#
# COMPACT_ATOMS: atom_id res chain seq x y z
N MET A 1 -8.26 85.99 15.81
CA MET A 1 -7.11 85.83 16.73
C MET A 1 -6.15 84.84 16.09
N GLY A 2 -4.83 85.01 16.31
CA GLY A 2 -3.75 84.33 15.56
C GLY A 2 -3.68 82.80 15.73
N THR A 3 -3.16 81.95 14.84
CA THR A 3 -1.98 81.93 13.90
C THR A 3 -0.70 81.32 14.48
N GLY A 4 -0.15 80.31 13.77
CA GLY A 4 1.18 79.71 14.00
C GLY A 4 1.22 78.19 13.70
N ALA A 5 1.83 77.57 12.67
CA ALA A 5 2.50 77.95 11.40
C ALA A 5 3.96 77.40 11.26
N PHE A 6 4.19 76.46 10.30
CA PHE A 6 5.48 76.08 9.65
C PHE A 6 6.63 75.53 10.55
N LEU A 7 7.73 74.87 10.09
CA LEU A 7 8.24 74.35 8.80
C LEU A 7 8.55 72.83 8.97
N LEU A 8 8.78 71.92 7.99
CA LEU A 8 8.97 71.93 6.52
C LEU A 8 10.40 72.17 5.95
N GLY A 9 11.20 71.11 5.78
CA GLY A 9 12.40 71.05 4.90
C GLY A 9 13.12 69.70 4.95
N ALA A 10 13.94 69.25 4.00
CA ALA A 10 14.26 69.60 2.60
C ALA A 10 15.39 68.62 2.17
N VAL A 11 15.70 68.47 0.88
CA VAL A 11 16.54 67.37 0.33
C VAL A 11 17.78 67.92 -0.41
N VAL A 12 18.79 67.04 -0.64
CA VAL A 12 19.94 67.11 -1.62
C VAL A 12 21.04 68.21 -1.44
N PRO A 13 22.22 68.14 -2.12
CA PRO A 13 23.01 67.03 -2.74
C PRO A 13 24.57 67.13 -2.51
N LEU A 14 25.37 66.47 -3.39
CA LEU A 14 26.83 66.54 -3.70
C LEU A 14 27.79 65.57 -2.94
N ALA A 15 28.80 64.93 -3.56
CA ALA A 15 29.20 64.85 -4.99
C ALA A 15 30.08 63.60 -5.32
N THR A 16 30.11 63.23 -6.62
CA THR A 16 31.19 62.61 -7.46
C THR A 16 32.61 62.44 -6.86
N ALA A 17 33.49 61.50 -7.24
CA ALA A 17 33.70 60.64 -8.43
C ALA A 17 34.82 59.58 -8.11
N LEU A 18 35.33 58.64 -8.93
CA LEU A 18 35.15 58.13 -10.32
C LEU A 18 35.81 56.72 -10.42
N GLY A 19 35.57 55.93 -11.49
CA GLY A 19 36.38 54.73 -11.79
C GLY A 19 35.70 53.68 -12.70
N THR A 20 36.07 53.62 -13.98
CA THR A 20 35.37 52.87 -15.05
C THR A 20 36.07 51.59 -15.51
N GLY A 21 35.29 50.59 -15.97
CA GLY A 21 35.77 49.48 -16.81
C GLY A 21 34.62 48.59 -17.29
N ALA A 22 34.44 48.43 -18.62
CA ALA A 22 33.33 47.71 -19.27
C ALA A 22 33.79 47.05 -20.59
N ILE A 23 32.85 46.47 -21.37
CA ILE A 23 32.97 46.03 -22.80
C ILE A 23 33.65 44.63 -22.98
N ASN A 24 33.22 43.68 -23.84
CA ASN A 24 32.03 43.51 -24.70
C ASN A 24 31.70 42.01 -24.95
N VAL A 25 30.57 41.73 -25.63
CA VAL A 25 30.25 40.45 -26.29
C VAL A 25 30.58 40.50 -27.80
N SER A 26 31.12 39.44 -28.41
CA SER A 26 31.12 39.22 -29.87
C SER A 26 31.47 37.77 -30.32
N ASN A 27 30.42 36.96 -30.55
CA ASN A 27 30.06 36.27 -31.81
C ASN A 27 31.00 35.33 -32.64
N VAL A 28 30.37 34.30 -33.27
CA VAL A 28 30.85 33.38 -34.36
C VAL A 28 31.87 32.27 -33.97
N GLY A 29 31.75 30.98 -34.37
CA GLY A 29 30.70 30.27 -35.14
C GLY A 29 31.01 28.77 -35.41
N LEU A 30 30.06 28.11 -36.08
CA LEU A 30 29.97 26.71 -36.61
C LEU A 30 31.27 25.88 -36.82
N ALA A 31 31.29 24.60 -36.40
CA ALA A 31 31.18 23.40 -37.29
C ALA A 31 31.74 22.05 -36.71
N ALA A 32 31.03 20.96 -37.02
CA ALA A 32 31.47 19.56 -37.26
C ALA A 32 32.23 18.69 -36.21
N SER A 33 31.76 17.44 -36.06
CA SER A 33 32.47 16.24 -35.56
C SER A 33 33.34 15.62 -36.70
N PRO A 34 34.32 14.67 -36.50
CA PRO A 34 34.11 13.39 -35.78
C PRO A 34 35.32 12.67 -35.09
N ALA A 35 34.98 11.68 -34.24
CA ALA A 35 35.57 10.32 -34.02
C ALA A 35 37.06 10.05 -33.62
N ALA A 36 37.21 8.93 -32.86
CA ALA A 36 38.42 8.13 -32.52
C ALA A 36 39.47 8.78 -31.58
N ASP A 37 40.27 8.08 -30.75
CA ASP A 37 40.42 6.63 -30.46
C ASP A 37 40.93 6.42 -28.99
N GLN A 38 41.19 5.17 -28.56
CA GLN A 38 41.59 4.77 -27.19
C GLN A 38 43.08 5.12 -26.79
N PRO A 39 43.67 4.54 -25.71
CA PRO A 39 43.60 5.03 -24.32
C PRO A 39 45.01 5.37 -23.74
N GLN A 40 45.06 6.06 -22.59
CA GLN A 40 46.32 6.19 -21.82
C GLN A 40 46.16 5.73 -20.38
N ALA A 41 47.06 4.84 -19.96
CA ALA A 41 47.15 4.32 -18.60
C ALA A 41 48.02 5.24 -17.73
N LEU A 42 47.50 5.55 -16.53
CA LEU A 42 48.25 6.02 -15.36
C LEU A 42 47.54 5.52 -14.11
N ASP A 43 48.19 5.31 -12.97
CA ASP A 43 49.53 4.76 -12.76
C ASP A 43 49.54 4.19 -11.33
N ALA A 44 50.22 3.06 -11.08
CA ALA A 44 50.08 2.35 -9.81
C ALA A 44 50.92 3.01 -8.70
N LYS A 45 50.32 3.89 -7.88
CA LYS A 45 50.91 4.39 -6.61
C LYS A 45 49.93 5.15 -5.68
N LEU A 46 49.04 4.42 -4.99
CA LEU A 46 48.45 4.91 -3.74
C LEU A 46 48.00 3.77 -2.79
N PHE A 47 48.82 2.75 -2.63
CA PHE A 47 48.64 1.69 -1.63
C PHE A 47 49.87 1.60 -0.70
N ALA A 48 49.86 2.39 0.37
CA ALA A 48 50.68 2.21 1.57
C ALA A 48 50.16 3.10 2.71
N LEU A 49 50.16 2.57 3.94
CA LEU A 49 49.71 3.18 5.20
C LEU A 49 48.21 3.53 5.28
N MET A 50 47.43 2.57 5.81
CA MET A 50 46.82 2.75 7.14
C MET A 50 46.44 1.39 7.75
N ASP A 51 47.43 0.72 8.33
CA ASP A 51 47.21 -0.39 9.26
C ASP A 51 46.89 0.19 10.65
N THR A 52 45.67 -0.03 11.14
CA THR A 52 45.36 0.03 12.58
C THR A 52 44.30 -1.04 12.90
N PRO A 53 44.46 -1.83 13.98
CA PRO A 53 43.68 -3.04 14.17
C PRO A 53 42.36 -2.76 14.89
N GLY A 54 41.26 -3.36 14.41
CA GLY A 54 39.94 -3.12 15.02
C GLY A 54 38.74 -3.74 14.30
N VAL A 55 38.91 -4.84 13.56
CA VAL A 55 37.79 -5.69 13.13
C VAL A 55 38.23 -7.13 13.35
N ASP A 56 37.60 -7.83 14.30
CA ASP A 56 37.89 -9.24 14.52
C ASP A 56 37.50 -10.03 13.27
N ALA A 57 38.48 -10.76 12.72
CA ALA A 57 38.22 -11.68 11.62
C ALA A 57 37.22 -12.76 12.09
N PHE A 58 36.19 -13.01 11.27
CA PHE A 58 35.28 -14.12 11.51
C PHE A 58 36.08 -15.43 11.69
N PRO A 59 35.76 -16.27 12.69
CA PRO A 59 36.58 -17.40 13.06
C PRO A 59 36.63 -18.45 11.94
N THR A 60 37.81 -18.62 11.34
CA THR A 60 38.10 -19.68 10.36
C THR A 60 38.31 -21.02 11.05
N VAL A 61 37.23 -21.65 11.55
CA VAL A 61 37.20 -23.07 11.92
C VAL A 61 35.87 -23.67 11.46
N VAL A 62 35.96 -24.69 10.60
CA VAL A 62 34.80 -25.34 9.98
C VAL A 62 34.35 -26.54 10.81
N SER A 63 33.05 -26.64 11.11
CA SER A 63 32.39 -27.91 11.43
C SER A 63 31.26 -28.18 10.45
N SER A 64 31.24 -29.37 9.85
CA SER A 64 30.23 -29.79 8.87
C SER A 64 28.99 -30.39 9.55
N GLU A 65 28.41 -29.67 10.51
CA GLU A 65 27.17 -30.07 11.18
C GLU A 65 25.98 -29.30 10.63
N ARG A 66 24.90 -30.02 10.29
CA ARG A 66 23.62 -29.40 9.90
C ARG A 66 23.08 -28.67 11.13
N LEU A 67 23.13 -27.33 11.13
CA LEU A 67 22.65 -26.49 12.23
C LEU A 67 21.11 -26.38 12.24
N CYS A 68 20.42 -27.52 12.23
CA CYS A 68 18.99 -27.64 12.47
C CYS A 68 18.68 -27.36 13.95
N ARG A 69 18.73 -26.09 14.39
CA ARG A 69 18.23 -25.71 15.71
C ARG A 69 16.72 -25.51 15.64
N ARG A 70 16.01 -26.27 16.49
CA ARG A 70 14.55 -26.16 16.68
C ARG A 70 14.16 -24.73 17.09
N PRO A 71 12.94 -24.26 16.76
CA PRO A 71 12.41 -23.02 17.31
C PRO A 71 12.51 -23.01 18.86
N VAL A 72 12.79 -21.84 19.43
CA VAL A 72 12.75 -21.65 20.88
C VAL A 72 11.29 -21.68 21.32
N GLY A 73 10.87 -22.81 21.88
CA GLY A 73 9.47 -23.03 22.26
C GLY A 73 9.02 -22.14 23.41
N LEU A 74 7.89 -21.46 23.23
CA LEU A 74 7.05 -20.98 24.33
C LEU A 74 6.20 -22.16 24.87
N PRO A 75 5.90 -22.21 26.17
CA PRO A 75 5.36 -23.41 26.80
C PRO A 75 3.89 -23.68 26.40
N SER A 76 3.64 -24.86 25.85
CA SER A 76 2.29 -25.35 25.52
C SER A 76 1.61 -25.98 26.74
N ALA A 77 0.34 -25.62 26.98
CA ALA A 77 -0.57 -26.40 27.82
C ALA A 77 -2.06 -26.06 27.56
N VAL A 78 -2.70 -26.74 26.59
CA VAL A 78 -4.09 -27.27 26.69
C VAL A 78 -4.16 -28.54 25.82
N GLU A 79 -4.87 -29.56 26.28
CA GLU A 79 -4.93 -30.88 25.65
C GLU A 79 -5.90 -30.97 24.46
N ASN A 80 -5.53 -31.76 23.44
CA ASN A 80 -6.41 -32.14 22.35
C ASN A 80 -7.49 -33.15 22.80
N ARG A 81 -8.70 -33.03 22.24
CA ARG A 81 -9.67 -34.14 22.13
C ARG A 81 -9.98 -34.40 20.65
N PRO A 82 -9.96 -35.65 20.18
CA PRO A 82 -10.25 -35.96 18.78
C PRO A 82 -11.76 -36.13 18.54
N ALA A 83 -12.23 -35.65 17.39
CA ALA A 83 -13.48 -36.07 16.79
C ALA A 83 -13.18 -36.64 15.39
N ASN A 84 -13.89 -37.70 15.02
CA ASN A 84 -13.48 -38.62 13.97
C ASN A 84 -14.43 -38.56 12.77
N ALA A 85 -13.86 -38.80 11.59
CA ALA A 85 -14.46 -39.57 10.49
C ALA A 85 -15.48 -38.94 9.50
N LEU A 86 -15.18 -39.22 8.23
CA LEU A 86 -16.07 -39.49 7.07
C LEU A 86 -16.74 -38.31 6.34
N PHE A 87 -16.32 -38.10 5.09
CA PHE A 87 -17.21 -38.29 3.93
C PHE A 87 -16.42 -38.80 2.70
N GLN A 88 -16.95 -39.82 2.02
CA GLN A 88 -16.54 -40.23 0.67
C GLN A 88 -17.61 -39.73 -0.32
N GLY A 89 -17.22 -39.25 -1.51
CA GLY A 89 -18.20 -38.78 -2.49
C GLY A 89 -17.64 -38.38 -3.86
N ALA A 90 -17.51 -39.37 -4.75
CA ALA A 90 -17.55 -39.30 -6.22
C ALA A 90 -16.88 -38.12 -6.98
N ALA A 91 -15.93 -38.45 -7.85
CA ALA A 91 -15.48 -37.57 -8.92
C ALA A 91 -16.53 -37.45 -10.05
N LEU A 92 -16.77 -36.22 -10.52
CA LEU A 92 -17.31 -35.94 -11.85
C LEU A 92 -16.36 -34.92 -12.51
N GLY A 93 -15.89 -35.25 -13.72
CA GLY A 93 -14.84 -34.49 -14.38
C GLY A 93 -15.35 -33.34 -15.25
N THR A 94 -14.47 -32.34 -15.41
CA THR A 94 -14.28 -31.55 -16.64
C THR A 94 -15.49 -30.80 -17.23
N ALA A 95 -15.68 -29.53 -16.83
CA ALA A 95 -15.80 -28.35 -17.73
C ALA A 95 -16.31 -27.09 -16.98
N ALA A 96 -15.53 -26.54 -16.05
CA ALA A 96 -15.86 -25.26 -15.38
C ALA A 96 -14.66 -24.47 -14.83
N ALA A 97 -13.49 -25.09 -14.64
CA ALA A 97 -12.34 -24.47 -13.98
C ALA A 97 -11.43 -23.71 -14.96
N THR A 98 -11.87 -22.56 -15.49
CA THR A 98 -10.97 -21.56 -16.15
C THR A 98 -11.58 -20.16 -16.37
N LEU A 99 -12.41 -19.68 -15.43
CA LEU A 99 -12.63 -18.23 -15.28
C LEU A 99 -12.33 -17.88 -13.83
N GLY A 100 -11.28 -17.08 -13.60
CA GLY A 100 -10.93 -16.59 -12.27
C GLY A 100 -12.06 -15.71 -11.73
N THR A 101 -12.33 -15.80 -10.44
CA THR A 101 -13.49 -15.16 -9.78
C THR A 101 -13.55 -13.64 -10.01
N GLU A 102 -12.40 -13.00 -10.24
CA GLU A 102 -12.32 -11.55 -10.54
C GLU A 102 -12.46 -11.21 -12.02
N ALA A 103 -12.10 -12.14 -12.92
CA ALA A 103 -12.51 -12.01 -14.32
C ALA A 103 -14.04 -12.09 -14.42
N ILE A 104 -14.68 -12.92 -13.58
CA ILE A 104 -16.14 -12.96 -13.43
C ILE A 104 -16.65 -11.64 -12.79
N ALA A 105 -16.00 -11.11 -11.75
CA ALA A 105 -16.42 -9.88 -11.09
C ALA A 105 -16.26 -8.61 -11.95
N GLN A 106 -15.19 -8.47 -12.75
CA GLN A 106 -15.06 -7.35 -13.69
C GLN A 106 -15.98 -7.49 -14.93
N LEU A 107 -16.39 -8.71 -15.29
CA LEU A 107 -17.46 -8.96 -16.27
C LEU A 107 -18.87 -8.72 -15.70
N GLY A 108 -19.00 -8.51 -14.37
CA GLY A 108 -20.27 -8.27 -13.67
C GLY A 108 -20.36 -6.96 -12.90
N ALA A 109 -19.36 -6.08 -12.97
CA ALA A 109 -19.41 -4.80 -12.27
C ALA A 109 -20.52 -3.90 -12.83
N GLU A 110 -21.35 -3.34 -11.95
CA GLU A 110 -22.48 -2.51 -12.37
C GLU A 110 -21.96 -1.23 -13.06
N PRO A 111 -22.57 -0.79 -14.18
CA PRO A 111 -22.24 0.49 -14.79
C PRO A 111 -22.43 1.63 -13.79
N TRP A 112 -21.36 2.35 -13.50
CA TRP A 112 -21.40 3.48 -12.56
C TRP A 112 -22.41 4.54 -13.04
N PRO A 113 -23.28 5.08 -12.16
CA PRO A 113 -23.25 4.98 -10.70
C PRO A 113 -24.11 3.85 -10.09
N GLY A 114 -24.56 2.85 -10.86
CA GLY A 114 -25.43 1.78 -10.36
C GLY A 114 -24.82 0.93 -9.24
N ILE A 115 -25.70 0.27 -8.46
CA ILE A 115 -25.34 -0.67 -7.40
C ILE A 115 -25.58 -2.10 -7.89
N HIS A 116 -24.57 -2.94 -7.73
CA HIS A 116 -24.58 -4.33 -8.16
C HIS A 116 -25.60 -5.17 -7.36
N ALA A 117 -26.38 -6.00 -8.05
CA ALA A 117 -27.48 -6.77 -7.46
C ALA A 117 -27.09 -7.66 -6.26
N GLN A 118 -25.84 -8.13 -6.16
CA GLN A 118 -25.40 -8.90 -4.99
C GLN A 118 -25.20 -8.02 -3.75
N ALA A 119 -24.80 -6.75 -3.93
CA ALA A 119 -24.60 -5.80 -2.83
C ALA A 119 -25.91 -5.36 -2.19
N THR A 120 -27.03 -5.40 -2.94
CA THR A 120 -28.35 -5.06 -2.40
C THR A 120 -28.88 -6.05 -1.36
N ALA A 121 -28.24 -7.23 -1.24
CA ALA A 121 -28.55 -8.20 -0.19
C ALA A 121 -27.79 -7.92 1.12
N ALA A 122 -26.76 -7.06 1.10
CA ALA A 122 -26.00 -6.69 2.29
C ALA A 122 -26.71 -5.61 3.12
N ARG A 123 -26.61 -5.74 4.44
CA ARG A 123 -27.11 -4.78 5.42
C ARG A 123 -25.92 -4.09 6.07
N VAL A 124 -25.27 -3.21 5.31
CA VAL A 124 -24.12 -2.42 5.77
C VAL A 124 -24.62 -1.10 6.36
N PRO A 125 -24.60 -0.90 7.69
CA PRO A 125 -24.82 0.40 8.30
C PRO A 125 -23.69 1.38 7.97
N VAL A 126 -24.06 2.59 7.53
CA VAL A 126 -23.17 3.75 7.50
C VAL A 126 -23.66 4.71 8.59
N LEU A 127 -22.88 4.88 9.65
CA LEU A 127 -23.24 5.70 10.81
C LEU A 127 -22.78 7.14 10.59
N MET A 128 -23.68 8.09 10.80
CA MET A 128 -23.46 9.52 10.67
C MET A 128 -23.43 10.19 12.04
N TYR A 129 -22.29 10.78 12.36
CA TYR A 129 -22.04 11.62 13.52
C TYR A 129 -21.77 13.06 13.06
N HIS A 130 -21.89 14.04 13.96
CA HIS A 130 -21.54 15.44 13.69
C HIS A 130 -20.42 15.86 14.65
N ASP A 131 -20.73 16.62 15.70
CA ASP A 131 -19.74 17.06 16.69
C ASP A 131 -19.65 16.09 17.88
N VAL A 132 -18.48 16.05 18.51
CA VAL A 132 -18.21 15.30 19.74
C VAL A 132 -17.53 16.26 20.71
N LEU A 133 -18.25 16.72 21.73
CA LEU A 133 -17.85 17.82 22.62
C LEU A 133 -18.54 17.73 23.99
N THR A 134 -18.09 18.55 24.96
CA THR A 134 -18.67 18.60 26.30
C THR A 134 -18.91 20.05 26.77
N PRO A 135 -20.15 20.43 27.13
CA PRO A 135 -21.40 19.66 26.99
C PRO A 135 -21.87 19.59 25.52
N PRO A 136 -22.68 18.58 25.15
CA PRO A 136 -23.39 18.58 23.86
C PRO A 136 -24.26 19.83 23.72
N GLU A 137 -24.30 20.43 22.53
CA GLU A 137 -25.02 21.67 22.27
C GLU A 137 -26.37 21.44 21.55
N VAL A 138 -26.48 20.40 20.72
CA VAL A 138 -27.73 19.94 20.08
C VAL A 138 -27.92 18.42 20.19
N PHE A 139 -29.11 17.92 19.87
CA PHE A 139 -29.54 16.54 20.13
C PHE A 139 -28.78 15.44 19.39
N PHE A 140 -27.99 15.79 18.36
CA PHE A 140 -27.19 14.88 17.55
C PHE A 140 -25.67 14.99 17.82
N ASP A 141 -25.26 15.91 18.70
CA ASP A 141 -23.91 15.92 19.26
C ASP A 141 -23.75 14.79 20.30
N LEU A 142 -22.53 14.28 20.48
CA LEU A 142 -22.20 13.32 21.54
C LEU A 142 -21.15 13.88 22.51
N THR A 143 -21.09 13.36 23.73
CA THR A 143 -19.87 13.52 24.54
C THR A 143 -18.77 12.58 24.05
N PRO A 144 -17.48 12.83 24.39
CA PRO A 144 -16.41 11.88 24.12
C PRO A 144 -16.64 10.51 24.79
N GLU A 145 -17.33 10.48 25.93
CA GLU A 145 -17.70 9.24 26.63
C GLU A 145 -18.78 8.47 25.85
N ASP A 146 -19.82 9.15 25.35
CA ASP A 146 -20.84 8.51 24.50
C ASP A 146 -20.25 7.97 23.20
N PHE A 147 -19.36 8.72 22.54
CA PHE A 147 -18.68 8.26 21.33
C PHE A 147 -17.74 7.08 21.60
N GLU A 148 -17.00 7.10 22.71
CA GLU A 148 -16.20 5.95 23.16
C GLU A 148 -17.06 4.71 23.45
N ASN A 149 -18.21 4.88 24.11
CA ASN A 149 -19.19 3.81 24.33
C ASN A 149 -19.75 3.26 23.00
N HIS A 150 -19.91 4.10 21.97
CA HIS A 150 -20.31 3.67 20.63
C HIS A 150 -19.21 2.83 19.96
N LEU A 151 -17.94 3.23 20.05
CA LEU A 151 -16.82 2.43 19.52
C LEU A 151 -16.70 1.07 20.24
N GLN A 152 -16.84 1.05 21.57
CA GLN A 152 -16.89 -0.20 22.35
C GLN A 152 -18.07 -1.07 21.93
N THR A 153 -19.27 -0.49 21.79
CA THR A 153 -20.47 -1.22 21.34
C THR A 153 -20.28 -1.86 19.96
N ILE A 154 -19.61 -1.18 19.03
CA ILE A 154 -19.26 -1.71 17.71
C ILE A 154 -18.34 -2.94 17.86
N LEU A 155 -17.22 -2.80 18.55
CA LEU A 155 -16.19 -3.84 18.67
C LEU A 155 -16.65 -5.04 19.50
N ASP A 156 -17.26 -4.81 20.68
CA ASP A 156 -17.68 -5.86 21.61
C ASP A 156 -18.80 -6.74 21.02
N ASN A 157 -19.59 -6.22 20.07
CA ASN A 157 -20.62 -6.98 19.35
C ASN A 157 -20.14 -7.51 17.99
N GLY A 158 -18.82 -7.45 17.72
CA GLY A 158 -18.20 -8.02 16.52
C GLY A 158 -18.60 -7.33 15.23
N LEU A 159 -18.94 -6.03 15.25
CA LEU A 159 -19.05 -5.24 14.03
C LEU A 159 -17.64 -4.89 13.55
N THR A 160 -17.41 -4.96 12.24
CA THR A 160 -16.11 -4.67 11.64
C THR A 160 -16.14 -3.31 10.95
N PRO A 161 -15.46 -2.28 11.50
CA PRO A 161 -15.27 -1.02 10.81
C PRO A 161 -14.59 -1.18 9.44
N ILE A 162 -15.12 -0.53 8.41
CA ILE A 162 -14.58 -0.54 7.04
C ILE A 162 -14.28 0.87 6.52
N SER A 163 -13.45 0.95 5.48
CA SER A 163 -13.22 2.20 4.73
C SER A 163 -14.32 2.47 3.70
N PRO A 164 -14.50 3.72 3.25
CA PRO A 164 -15.43 4.04 2.18
C PRO A 164 -15.02 3.40 0.84
N ASP A 165 -13.72 3.21 0.59
CA ASP A 165 -13.21 2.49 -0.59
C ASP A 165 -13.71 1.02 -0.61
N GLN A 166 -13.69 0.33 0.53
CA GLN A 166 -14.23 -1.04 0.65
C GLN A 166 -15.75 -1.08 0.40
N LEU A 167 -16.49 -0.12 0.96
CA LEU A 167 -17.94 -0.02 0.74
C LEU A 167 -18.27 0.24 -0.74
N VAL A 168 -17.63 1.22 -1.37
CA VAL A 168 -17.88 1.58 -2.78
C VAL A 168 -17.47 0.45 -3.72
N GLN A 169 -16.40 -0.28 -3.42
CA GLN A 169 -16.02 -1.49 -4.16
C GLN A 169 -17.11 -2.57 -4.06
N HIS A 170 -17.59 -2.87 -2.85
CA HIS A 170 -18.69 -3.82 -2.62
C HIS A 170 -19.95 -3.41 -3.39
N LEU A 171 -20.42 -2.17 -3.22
CA LEU A 171 -21.62 -1.67 -3.89
C LEU A 171 -21.51 -1.73 -5.41
N ARG A 172 -20.33 -1.48 -5.99
CA ARG A 172 -20.13 -1.48 -7.45
C ARG A 172 -19.94 -2.87 -8.06
N THR A 173 -19.38 -3.83 -7.32
CA THR A 173 -18.89 -5.11 -7.88
C THR A 173 -19.47 -6.37 -7.22
N GLY A 174 -20.19 -6.22 -6.10
CA GLY A 174 -20.57 -7.35 -5.24
C GLY A 174 -19.41 -7.99 -4.50
N ALA A 175 -18.21 -7.40 -4.50
CA ALA A 175 -17.05 -7.91 -3.77
C ALA A 175 -17.42 -8.16 -2.29
N PRO A 176 -17.04 -9.31 -1.69
CA PRO A 176 -17.42 -9.64 -0.32
C PRO A 176 -16.86 -8.61 0.68
N LEU A 177 -17.67 -8.31 1.70
CA LEU A 177 -17.29 -7.50 2.85
C LEU A 177 -16.98 -8.39 4.08
N PRO A 178 -16.44 -7.78 5.15
CA PRO A 178 -16.35 -8.43 6.45
C PRO A 178 -17.65 -8.98 7.00
N GLU A 179 -17.51 -9.82 8.03
CA GLU A 179 -18.63 -10.08 8.92
C GLU A 179 -19.04 -8.79 9.63
N LYS A 180 -20.36 -8.54 9.66
CA LYS A 180 -21.01 -7.38 10.30
C LYS A 180 -20.31 -6.04 9.98
N PRO A 181 -20.17 -5.65 8.70
CA PRO A 181 -19.41 -4.45 8.31
C PRO A 181 -20.14 -3.18 8.77
N VAL A 182 -19.40 -2.14 9.15
CA VAL A 182 -19.93 -0.81 9.48
C VAL A 182 -19.00 0.29 8.99
N LEU A 183 -19.53 1.35 8.38
CA LEU A 183 -18.75 2.55 8.05
C LEU A 183 -19.08 3.66 9.04
N ILE A 184 -18.06 4.30 9.61
CA ILE A 184 -18.22 5.46 10.50
C ILE A 184 -17.94 6.74 9.72
N THR A 185 -18.87 7.69 9.77
CA THR A 185 -18.79 8.98 9.08
C THR A 185 -19.04 10.14 10.04
N LEU A 186 -18.29 11.23 9.90
CA LEU A 186 -18.40 12.45 10.69
C LEU A 186 -18.49 13.67 9.77
N ASP A 187 -19.55 14.45 9.91
CA ASP A 187 -19.82 15.60 9.03
C ASP A 187 -19.37 16.93 9.66
N ASP A 188 -19.30 17.97 8.82
CA ASP A 188 -18.99 19.39 9.11
C ASP A 188 -17.56 19.81 9.51
N GLY A 189 -16.66 18.88 9.85
CA GLY A 189 -15.28 19.22 10.23
C GLY A 189 -15.16 20.03 11.54
N TYR A 190 -15.91 19.69 12.59
CA TYR A 190 -15.83 20.35 13.90
C TYR A 190 -14.49 20.11 14.61
N VAL A 191 -14.11 21.03 15.52
CA VAL A 191 -12.85 20.90 16.27
C VAL A 191 -12.78 19.63 17.13
N GLY A 192 -13.93 19.14 17.63
CA GLY A 192 -14.06 17.89 18.39
C GLY A 192 -13.61 16.65 17.61
N HIS A 193 -13.62 16.71 16.28
CA HIS A 193 -13.07 15.65 15.41
C HIS A 193 -11.58 15.41 15.67
N TYR A 194 -10.82 16.48 15.95
CA TYR A 194 -9.39 16.41 16.27
C TYR A 194 -9.15 16.21 17.76
N GLU A 195 -9.86 16.93 18.61
CA GLU A 195 -9.60 16.96 20.06
C GLU A 195 -10.13 15.73 20.81
N HIS A 196 -11.17 15.08 20.27
CA HIS A 196 -11.88 14.00 20.96
C HIS A 196 -12.01 12.72 20.12
N VAL A 197 -12.36 12.83 18.84
CA VAL A 197 -12.57 11.64 17.98
C VAL A 197 -11.25 11.00 17.56
N LEU A 198 -10.31 11.75 16.97
CA LEU A 198 -9.03 11.20 16.48
C LEU A 198 -8.27 10.37 17.53
N PRO A 199 -8.10 10.81 18.81
CA PRO A 199 -7.45 10.01 19.84
C PRO A 199 -8.18 8.70 20.16
N LEU A 200 -9.51 8.68 20.06
CA LEU A 200 -10.31 7.48 20.28
C LEU A 200 -10.21 6.50 19.09
N LEU A 201 -10.22 7.00 17.85
CA LEU A 201 -9.96 6.18 16.66
C LEU A 201 -8.57 5.52 16.75
N GLN A 202 -7.55 6.27 17.13
CA GLN A 202 -6.19 5.76 17.37
C GLN A 202 -6.15 4.73 18.52
N LYS A 203 -6.85 4.98 19.62
CA LYS A 203 -6.92 4.05 20.78
C LYS A 203 -7.56 2.71 20.40
N TYR A 204 -8.61 2.72 19.58
CA TYR A 204 -9.39 1.54 19.22
C TYR A 204 -9.03 0.94 17.86
N GLN A 205 -8.12 1.57 17.10
CA GLN A 205 -7.74 1.20 15.73
C GLN A 205 -8.93 1.14 14.76
N VAL A 206 -9.84 2.12 14.89
CA VAL A 206 -11.09 2.19 14.12
C VAL A 206 -10.96 3.20 12.97
N PRO A 207 -11.14 2.81 11.70
CA PRO A 207 -11.22 3.75 10.59
C PRO A 207 -12.50 4.58 10.60
N ALA A 208 -12.41 5.84 10.15
CA ALA A 208 -13.56 6.72 9.95
C ALA A 208 -13.37 7.70 8.77
N THR A 209 -14.48 8.18 8.22
CA THR A 209 -14.52 9.18 7.14
C THR A 209 -15.00 10.53 7.68
N PHE A 210 -14.33 11.61 7.31
CA PHE A 210 -14.67 12.97 7.75
C PHE A 210 -15.06 13.81 6.52
N PHE A 211 -16.33 14.20 6.44
CA PHE A 211 -16.86 15.06 5.40
C PHE A 211 -16.70 16.52 5.84
N VAL A 212 -15.77 17.24 5.21
CA VAL A 212 -15.37 18.60 5.59
C VAL A 212 -15.76 19.59 4.50
N PHE A 213 -16.28 20.75 4.90
CA PHE A 213 -16.49 21.88 3.99
C PHE A 213 -15.43 22.99 4.23
N PRO A 214 -14.52 23.24 3.26
CA PRO A 214 -13.32 24.04 3.50
C PRO A 214 -13.61 25.50 3.80
N GLY A 215 -14.72 26.09 3.34
CA GLY A 215 -15.06 27.48 3.63
C GLY A 215 -15.19 27.78 5.13
N LYS A 216 -15.55 26.78 5.96
CA LYS A 216 -15.56 26.96 7.41
C LYS A 216 -14.15 26.90 8.00
N VAL A 217 -13.30 25.98 7.52
CA VAL A 217 -11.87 25.86 7.88
C VAL A 217 -11.08 27.12 7.49
N ASP A 218 -11.44 27.75 6.36
CA ASP A 218 -10.91 29.03 5.87
C ASP A 218 -11.39 30.24 6.72
N GLY A 219 -12.49 30.09 7.47
CA GLY A 219 -13.14 31.16 8.22
C GLY A 219 -14.14 32.00 7.41
N ASP A 220 -14.46 31.59 6.17
CA ASP A 220 -15.49 32.21 5.32
C ASP A 220 -16.91 32.04 5.93
N VAL A 221 -17.14 30.94 6.67
CA VAL A 221 -18.43 30.60 7.31
C VAL A 221 -18.33 30.69 8.83
N ALA A 222 -19.18 31.52 9.44
CA ALA A 222 -19.28 31.65 10.89
C ALA A 222 -20.12 30.51 11.52
N GLY A 223 -19.75 30.07 12.72
CA GLY A 223 -20.46 29.03 13.47
C GLY A 223 -19.68 28.52 14.68
N ARG A 224 -19.91 27.28 15.08
CA ARG A 224 -19.09 26.57 16.08
C ARG A 224 -17.63 26.44 15.65
N SER A 225 -16.76 26.22 16.63
CA SER A 225 -15.35 25.87 16.44
C SER A 225 -15.16 24.73 15.44
N THR A 226 -14.28 24.96 14.48
CA THR A 226 -13.98 24.08 13.36
C THR A 226 -12.52 23.64 13.41
N LEU A 227 -12.17 22.60 12.68
CA LEU A 227 -10.78 22.24 12.42
C LEU A 227 -10.03 23.42 11.79
N THR A 228 -8.77 23.59 12.18
CA THR A 228 -7.79 24.38 11.40
C THR A 228 -7.17 23.52 10.31
N TRP A 229 -6.67 24.14 9.23
CA TRP A 229 -5.90 23.43 8.20
C TRP A 229 -4.71 22.62 8.77
N ALA A 230 -4.07 23.08 9.85
CA ALA A 230 -2.99 22.33 10.50
C ALA A 230 -3.49 21.03 11.17
N GLN A 231 -4.64 21.07 11.85
CA GLN A 231 -5.28 19.90 12.42
C GLN A 231 -5.78 18.94 11.33
N LEU A 232 -6.43 19.46 10.29
CA LEU A 232 -6.93 18.66 9.18
C LEU A 232 -5.79 17.98 8.38
N ARG A 233 -4.64 18.63 8.21
CA ARG A 233 -3.42 18.01 7.65
C ARG A 233 -2.87 16.90 8.53
N THR A 234 -2.97 17.03 9.85
CA THR A 234 -2.55 15.99 10.80
C THR A 234 -3.48 14.79 10.71
N MET A 235 -4.80 15.04 10.66
CA MET A 235 -5.82 14.02 10.44
C MET A 235 -5.63 13.30 9.09
N ALA A 236 -5.42 14.03 8.00
CA ALA A 236 -5.21 13.46 6.66
C ALA A 236 -3.95 12.59 6.53
N ALA A 237 -3.03 12.64 7.50
CA ALA A 237 -1.83 11.81 7.55
C ALA A 237 -2.00 10.52 8.39
N GLU A 238 -3.12 10.38 9.11
CA GLU A 238 -3.44 9.20 9.91
C GLU A 238 -4.06 8.09 9.02
N PRO A 239 -3.48 6.87 8.95
CA PRO A 239 -4.02 5.78 8.13
C PRO A 239 -5.48 5.39 8.41
N LEU A 240 -5.98 5.65 9.62
CA LEU A 240 -7.38 5.40 10.01
C LEU A 240 -8.37 6.46 9.48
N VAL A 241 -7.88 7.56 8.91
CA VAL A 241 -8.71 8.72 8.53
C VAL A 241 -8.85 8.84 7.02
N THR A 242 -10.09 8.90 6.54
CA THR A 242 -10.40 9.36 5.18
C THR A 242 -10.99 10.76 5.22
N ILE A 243 -10.39 11.73 4.52
CA ILE A 243 -11.00 13.06 4.33
C ILE A 243 -11.83 13.09 3.04
N ALA A 244 -13.04 13.62 3.14
CA ALA A 244 -14.02 13.75 2.07
C ALA A 244 -14.63 15.16 2.05
N SER A 245 -15.38 15.48 1.00
CA SER A 245 -15.94 16.82 0.75
C SER A 245 -17.39 16.95 1.22
N HIS A 246 -17.76 18.11 1.76
CA HIS A 246 -19.13 18.41 2.21
C HIS A 246 -19.68 19.73 1.65
N SER A 247 -19.42 20.03 0.37
CA SER A 247 -19.57 21.35 -0.28
C SER A 247 -18.54 22.39 0.21
N VAL A 248 -18.58 23.65 -0.22
CA VAL A 248 -17.68 24.74 0.22
C VAL A 248 -18.23 25.43 1.46
N THR A 249 -19.51 25.84 1.43
CA THR A 249 -20.13 26.69 2.46
C THR A 249 -21.21 26.00 3.30
N HIS A 250 -21.56 24.75 2.97
CA HIS A 250 -22.69 24.01 3.53
C HIS A 250 -24.04 24.77 3.35
N PRO A 251 -24.50 24.95 2.09
CA PRO A 251 -25.83 25.49 1.81
C PRO A 251 -26.92 24.57 2.39
N ALA A 252 -28.06 25.15 2.78
CA ALA A 252 -29.16 24.39 3.38
C ALA A 252 -29.79 23.36 2.41
N ASP A 253 -29.73 23.65 1.11
CA ASP A 253 -30.16 22.75 0.04
C ASP A 253 -29.36 23.09 -1.24
N LEU A 254 -28.71 22.09 -1.84
CA LEU A 254 -27.97 22.28 -3.10
C LEU A 254 -28.92 22.45 -4.30
N ARG A 255 -30.18 22.00 -4.20
CA ARG A 255 -31.15 22.05 -5.30
C ARG A 255 -31.65 23.46 -5.59
N ASP A 256 -31.64 24.33 -4.58
CA ASP A 256 -32.07 25.74 -4.69
C ASP A 256 -31.01 26.65 -5.36
N LEU A 257 -29.78 26.15 -5.55
CA LEU A 257 -28.67 26.90 -6.12
C LEU A 257 -28.74 27.02 -7.65
N SER A 258 -28.19 28.12 -8.18
CA SER A 258 -27.92 28.23 -9.62
C SER A 258 -26.86 27.20 -10.07
N ASP A 259 -26.74 26.94 -11.37
CA ASP A 259 -25.71 26.02 -11.87
C ASP A 259 -24.28 26.52 -11.61
N GLU A 260 -24.08 27.85 -11.53
CA GLU A 260 -22.78 28.47 -11.21
C GLU A 260 -22.44 28.28 -9.72
N ASP A 261 -23.40 28.54 -8.83
CA ASP A 261 -23.23 28.36 -7.38
C ASP A 261 -23.07 26.86 -7.02
N LEU A 262 -23.84 25.98 -7.66
CA LEU A 262 -23.73 24.52 -7.49
C LEU A 262 -22.36 24.01 -7.95
N ALA A 263 -21.88 24.47 -9.12
CA ALA A 263 -20.55 24.11 -9.61
C ALA A 263 -19.45 24.62 -8.68
N TYR A 264 -19.59 25.83 -8.12
CA TYR A 264 -18.69 26.35 -7.09
C TYR A 264 -18.69 25.44 -5.85
N GLU A 265 -19.85 25.20 -5.24
CA GLU A 265 -19.98 24.38 -4.02
C GLU A 265 -19.39 22.97 -4.16
N VAL A 266 -19.52 22.35 -5.34
CA VAL A 266 -19.05 20.98 -5.58
C VAL A 266 -17.58 20.92 -6.03
N VAL A 267 -17.19 21.72 -7.03
CA VAL A 267 -15.86 21.66 -7.66
C VAL A 267 -14.80 22.38 -6.84
N GLU A 268 -15.11 23.58 -6.31
CA GLU A 268 -14.15 24.34 -5.52
C GLU A 268 -13.87 23.68 -4.17
N SER A 269 -14.86 22.99 -3.57
CA SER A 269 -14.64 22.24 -2.33
C SER A 269 -13.59 21.14 -2.53
N LYS A 270 -13.75 20.35 -3.59
CA LYS A 270 -12.75 19.36 -4.01
C LYS A 270 -11.38 20.00 -4.19
N ARG A 271 -11.31 21.05 -5.03
CA ARG A 271 -10.07 21.70 -5.41
C ARG A 271 -9.34 22.31 -4.21
N ARG A 272 -10.05 22.92 -3.25
CA ARG A 272 -9.45 23.45 -2.01
C ARG A 272 -8.90 22.34 -1.14
N LEU A 273 -9.69 21.31 -0.85
CA LEU A 273 -9.26 20.18 -0.02
C LEU A 273 -8.07 19.42 -0.65
N GLU A 274 -8.08 19.17 -1.97
CA GLU A 274 -6.96 18.54 -2.68
C GLU A 274 -5.71 19.45 -2.71
N SER A 275 -5.88 20.75 -2.94
CA SER A 275 -4.78 21.73 -2.98
C SER A 275 -4.11 21.92 -1.63
N GLU A 276 -4.89 21.94 -0.54
CA GLU A 276 -4.35 22.03 0.80
C GLU A 276 -3.72 20.70 1.20
N LEU A 277 -4.47 19.59 1.16
CA LEU A 277 -4.04 18.34 1.79
C LEU A 277 -3.06 17.52 0.94
N GLY A 278 -2.99 17.74 -0.39
CA GLY A 278 -2.11 17.00 -1.29
C GLY A 278 -2.55 15.54 -1.55
N ILE A 279 -3.79 15.21 -1.21
CA ILE A 279 -4.42 13.89 -1.40
C ILE A 279 -5.64 14.02 -2.33
N PRO A 280 -6.02 12.98 -3.09
CA PRO A 280 -7.23 13.01 -3.92
C PRO A 280 -8.50 12.93 -3.06
N ILE A 281 -9.49 13.76 -3.35
CA ILE A 281 -10.77 13.79 -2.61
C ILE A 281 -11.83 13.06 -3.43
N ARG A 282 -12.12 11.83 -2.98
CA ARG A 282 -12.90 10.83 -3.73
C ARG A 282 -14.40 10.86 -3.45
N TYR A 283 -14.81 11.31 -2.26
CA TYR A 283 -16.19 11.19 -1.78
C TYR A 283 -16.80 12.54 -1.43
N PHE A 284 -18.12 12.62 -1.59
CA PHE A 284 -18.94 13.79 -1.28
C PHE A 284 -20.04 13.41 -0.27
N SER A 285 -20.48 14.33 0.57
CA SER A 285 -21.72 14.21 1.34
C SER A 285 -22.60 15.41 1.01
N TYR A 286 -23.89 15.18 0.73
CA TYR A 286 -24.83 16.26 0.47
C TYR A 286 -25.20 16.98 1.76
N PRO A 287 -25.02 18.32 1.87
CA PRO A 287 -25.55 19.11 2.98
C PRO A 287 -27.03 18.82 3.24
N SER A 288 -27.37 18.51 4.49
CA SER A 288 -28.72 18.06 4.92
C SER A 288 -29.27 16.82 4.19
N GLY A 289 -28.45 16.08 3.44
CA GLY A 289 -28.86 14.96 2.58
C GLY A 289 -29.58 15.34 1.28
N HIS A 290 -29.82 16.63 1.02
CA HIS A 290 -30.66 17.07 -0.10
C HIS A 290 -29.93 17.03 -1.45
N TYR A 291 -30.48 16.26 -2.40
CA TYR A 291 -30.01 16.20 -3.79
C TYR A 291 -31.16 15.92 -4.76
N ASP A 292 -30.89 16.12 -6.05
CA ASP A 292 -31.68 15.67 -7.20
C ASP A 292 -30.73 15.21 -8.33
N GLU A 293 -31.27 14.83 -9.49
CA GLU A 293 -30.47 14.39 -10.65
C GLU A 293 -29.44 15.46 -11.09
N ARG A 294 -29.78 16.75 -11.02
CA ARG A 294 -28.88 17.86 -11.40
C ARG A 294 -27.72 17.99 -10.41
N VAL A 295 -28.01 17.92 -9.11
CA VAL A 295 -27.00 17.96 -8.04
C VAL A 295 -26.11 16.71 -8.09
N ALA A 296 -26.69 15.52 -8.33
CA ALA A 296 -25.92 14.29 -8.50
C ALA A 296 -25.01 14.34 -9.74
N GLN A 297 -25.48 14.89 -10.86
CA GLN A 297 -24.66 15.07 -12.06
C GLN A 297 -23.52 16.07 -11.85
N ALA A 298 -23.73 17.17 -11.10
CA ALA A 298 -22.64 18.08 -10.76
C ALA A 298 -21.53 17.40 -9.94
N VAL A 299 -21.91 16.52 -9.00
CA VAL A 299 -20.97 15.68 -8.23
C VAL A 299 -20.28 14.64 -9.11
N ALA A 300 -21.00 14.06 -10.08
CA ALA A 300 -20.41 13.18 -11.09
C ALA A 300 -19.33 13.88 -11.94
N ASP A 301 -19.65 15.07 -12.47
CA ASP A 301 -18.79 15.84 -13.38
C ASP A 301 -17.55 16.40 -12.67
N ALA A 302 -17.65 16.66 -11.36
CA ALA A 302 -16.50 16.96 -10.49
C ALA A 302 -15.62 15.74 -10.16
N GLY A 303 -15.94 14.57 -10.71
CA GLY A 303 -15.13 13.35 -10.63
C GLY A 303 -15.07 12.73 -9.23
N TYR A 304 -16.12 12.89 -8.41
CA TYR A 304 -16.28 12.09 -7.19
C TYR A 304 -16.68 10.66 -7.55
N LEU A 305 -16.19 9.68 -6.80
CA LEU A 305 -16.44 8.25 -7.06
C LEU A 305 -17.77 7.78 -6.46
N ALA A 306 -18.20 8.41 -5.37
CA ALA A 306 -19.47 8.17 -4.70
C ALA A 306 -19.88 9.39 -3.86
N ALA A 307 -21.17 9.48 -3.55
CA ALA A 307 -21.73 10.52 -2.70
C ALA A 307 -22.70 9.93 -1.66
N PHE A 308 -22.77 10.55 -0.49
CA PHE A 308 -23.55 10.10 0.66
C PHE A 308 -24.72 11.05 0.94
N THR A 309 -25.87 10.49 1.28
CA THR A 309 -27.11 11.21 1.61
C THR A 309 -27.54 10.89 3.04
N MET A 310 -28.73 11.35 3.44
CA MET A 310 -29.42 10.96 4.68
C MET A 310 -30.92 11.16 4.50
N ARG A 311 -31.73 10.42 5.27
CA ARG A 311 -33.18 10.61 5.36
C ARG A 311 -33.54 10.97 6.80
N GLN A 312 -34.63 11.73 6.98
CA GLN A 312 -35.18 11.96 8.33
C GLN A 312 -36.04 10.79 8.83
N GLN A 313 -36.48 9.90 7.94
CA GLN A 313 -37.34 8.74 8.22
C GLN A 313 -36.99 7.61 7.25
N ASP A 314 -37.26 6.38 7.66
CA ASP A 314 -36.99 5.16 6.89
C ASP A 314 -35.52 5.06 6.41
N GLU A 315 -34.58 5.29 7.33
CA GLU A 315 -33.13 5.13 7.13
C GLU A 315 -32.81 3.73 6.57
N GLN A 316 -31.86 3.65 5.62
CA GLN A 316 -31.59 2.40 4.88
C GLN A 316 -30.11 2.01 4.92
N PHE A 317 -29.87 0.71 4.76
CA PHE A 317 -28.52 0.17 4.57
C PHE A 317 -27.95 0.60 3.22
N ALA A 318 -26.63 0.73 3.13
CA ALA A 318 -25.96 1.20 1.92
C ALA A 318 -26.31 0.39 0.65
N GLY A 319 -26.57 -0.92 0.78
CA GLY A 319 -27.00 -1.77 -0.34
C GLY A 319 -28.39 -1.46 -0.91
N ALA A 320 -29.25 -0.77 -0.15
CA ALA A 320 -30.59 -0.37 -0.57
C ALA A 320 -30.65 1.06 -1.17
N SER A 321 -29.50 1.74 -1.23
CA SER A 321 -29.37 3.07 -1.83
C SER A 321 -29.78 3.08 -3.31
N GLU A 322 -30.18 4.23 -3.83
CA GLU A 322 -30.58 4.36 -5.25
C GLU A 322 -29.37 4.21 -6.20
N SER A 323 -28.21 4.75 -5.81
CA SER A 323 -26.97 4.67 -6.58
C SER A 323 -25.75 4.93 -5.69
N LEU A 324 -24.55 4.74 -6.25
CA LEU A 324 -23.28 5.19 -5.66
C LEU A 324 -23.22 6.71 -5.47
N LEU A 325 -24.06 7.49 -6.16
CA LEU A 325 -24.22 8.94 -5.95
C LEU A 325 -25.28 9.25 -4.88
N ALA A 326 -25.76 8.27 -4.12
CA ALA A 326 -26.80 8.48 -3.11
C ALA A 326 -26.74 7.45 -1.98
N ILE A 327 -25.53 7.17 -1.46
CA ILE A 327 -25.32 6.16 -0.42
C ILE A 327 -26.02 6.57 0.88
N GLU A 328 -27.00 5.78 1.29
CA GLU A 328 -27.84 5.99 2.45
C GLU A 328 -27.06 5.82 3.77
N ARG A 329 -27.46 6.60 4.79
CA ARG A 329 -26.83 6.65 6.11
C ARG A 329 -27.86 6.63 7.24
N PHE A 330 -27.44 6.14 8.39
CA PHE A 330 -28.17 6.17 9.66
C PHE A 330 -27.56 7.21 10.60
N GLY A 331 -28.38 7.98 11.30
CA GLY A 331 -27.94 8.79 12.43
C GLY A 331 -27.38 7.93 13.56
N GLN A 332 -26.40 8.46 14.29
CA GLN A 332 -25.68 7.74 15.35
C GLN A 332 -26.59 7.04 16.39
N SER A 333 -27.76 7.60 16.68
CA SER A 333 -28.74 7.04 17.63
C SER A 333 -29.29 5.67 17.23
N SER A 334 -29.17 5.30 15.95
CA SER A 334 -29.66 4.02 15.42
C SER A 334 -28.70 2.85 15.70
N LEU A 335 -27.46 3.10 16.18
CA LEU A 335 -26.43 2.07 16.41
C LEU A 335 -26.95 0.83 17.15
N ALA A 336 -27.63 1.01 18.28
CA ALA A 336 -28.10 -0.10 19.11
C ALA A 336 -29.10 -1.02 18.38
N ALA A 337 -29.89 -0.49 17.44
CA ALA A 337 -30.80 -1.28 16.62
C ALA A 337 -30.10 -1.96 15.43
N LEU A 338 -28.94 -1.45 15.02
CA LEU A 338 -28.17 -1.92 13.87
C LEU A 338 -27.22 -3.08 14.22
N VAL A 339 -26.80 -3.19 15.48
CA VAL A 339 -25.84 -4.20 15.98
C VAL A 339 -26.19 -5.63 15.60
N ASP A 340 -27.45 -6.05 15.74
CA ASP A 340 -27.88 -7.43 15.49
C ASP A 340 -28.23 -7.71 14.01
N VAL A 341 -28.44 -6.66 13.22
CA VAL A 341 -28.89 -6.76 11.82
C VAL A 341 -27.79 -6.49 10.79
N ALA A 342 -26.69 -5.84 11.20
CA ALA A 342 -25.52 -5.58 10.36
C ALA A 342 -24.95 -6.88 9.75
N TRP A 343 -24.80 -6.94 8.43
CA TRP A 343 -24.45 -8.16 7.72
C TRP A 343 -23.86 -7.86 6.34
N GLY A 344 -22.72 -8.48 5.99
CA GLY A 344 -22.03 -8.27 4.71
C GLY A 344 -22.69 -8.87 3.47
N GLY A 345 -23.92 -9.37 3.59
CA GLY A 345 -24.63 -10.09 2.54
C GLY A 345 -24.34 -11.60 2.55
N PRO A 346 -24.98 -12.37 1.66
CA PRO A 346 -24.69 -13.78 1.53
C PRO A 346 -23.26 -13.98 1.02
N PRO A 347 -22.49 -14.96 1.54
CA PRO A 347 -21.29 -15.41 0.85
C PRO A 347 -21.67 -15.76 -0.59
N ALA A 348 -20.88 -15.32 -1.57
CA ALA A 348 -21.17 -15.65 -2.95
C ALA A 348 -21.17 -17.18 -3.10
N ALA A 349 -21.91 -17.73 -4.06
CA ALA A 349 -21.95 -19.18 -4.26
C ALA A 349 -20.55 -19.70 -4.64
N GLY A 350 -19.79 -20.20 -3.65
CA GLY A 350 -18.37 -20.58 -3.79
C GLY A 350 -17.34 -19.58 -3.24
N VAL A 351 -17.73 -18.51 -2.53
CA VAL A 351 -16.82 -17.49 -1.95
C VAL A 351 -17.26 -17.12 -0.53
N ALA A 352 -16.41 -17.39 0.47
CA ALA A 352 -16.65 -17.02 1.86
C ALA A 352 -16.49 -15.50 2.11
N PRO A 353 -17.04 -14.93 3.21
CA PRO A 353 -16.94 -13.50 3.51
C PRO A 353 -15.49 -13.08 3.80
N VAL A 354 -15.11 -11.84 3.45
CA VAL A 354 -13.75 -11.31 3.66
C VAL A 354 -13.74 -10.49 4.94
N ALA A 355 -13.63 -11.16 6.09
CA ALA A 355 -13.39 -10.52 7.38
C ALA A 355 -12.15 -9.60 7.31
N VAL A 356 -12.30 -8.34 7.73
CA VAL A 356 -11.21 -7.37 7.88
C VAL A 356 -10.76 -7.41 9.33
N ALA A 357 -10.28 -8.58 9.71
CA ALA A 357 -9.57 -8.86 10.96
C ALA A 357 -8.62 -10.00 10.60
N ASP A 358 -7.42 -9.63 10.14
CA ASP A 358 -6.48 -10.45 9.40
C ASP A 358 -7.05 -11.06 8.10
N SER A 359 -6.40 -10.80 6.96
CA SER A 359 -6.59 -11.72 5.83
C SER A 359 -6.01 -13.07 6.25
N GLU A 360 -6.80 -14.15 6.28
CA GLU A 360 -6.24 -15.49 6.39
C GLU A 360 -5.32 -15.72 5.20
N PHE A 361 -4.01 -15.63 5.45
CA PHE A 361 -3.00 -15.80 4.43
C PHE A 361 -2.91 -17.29 4.08
N ASN A 362 -3.27 -17.64 2.85
CA ASN A 362 -3.43 -19.02 2.42
C ASN A 362 -2.11 -19.64 1.96
N PHE A 363 -1.20 -19.82 2.91
CA PHE A 363 0.09 -20.48 2.70
C PHE A 363 -0.04 -22.02 2.57
N ALA A 364 -1.22 -22.58 2.86
CA ALA A 364 -1.49 -24.02 2.82
C ALA A 364 -1.76 -24.56 1.41
N THR A 365 -1.81 -23.70 0.39
CA THR A 365 -2.05 -24.11 -1.00
C THR A 365 -0.77 -24.63 -1.67
N PRO A 366 -0.86 -25.66 -2.55
CA PRO A 366 0.26 -26.09 -3.38
C PRO A 366 0.85 -24.94 -4.20
N ILE A 367 2.15 -25.03 -4.49
CA ILE A 367 2.83 -24.03 -5.33
C ILE A 367 2.56 -24.35 -6.79
N GLU A 368 1.86 -23.46 -7.49
CA GLU A 368 1.51 -23.61 -8.90
C GLU A 368 2.10 -22.50 -9.76
N GLN A 369 2.53 -22.83 -10.98
CA GLN A 369 3.01 -21.87 -11.97
C GLN A 369 1.92 -21.61 -13.02
N GLN A 370 1.58 -20.35 -13.24
CA GLN A 370 0.68 -19.91 -14.31
C GLN A 370 1.43 -19.00 -15.30
N ARG A 371 1.28 -19.25 -16.60
CA ARG A 371 1.68 -18.31 -17.65
C ARG A 371 0.45 -17.56 -18.15
N LEU A 372 0.55 -16.25 -18.25
CA LEU A 372 -0.48 -15.36 -18.76
C LEU A 372 0.03 -14.71 -20.04
N ASP A 373 -0.67 -14.96 -21.15
CA ASP A 373 -0.35 -14.47 -22.49
C ASP A 373 -1.61 -13.82 -23.11
N GLY A 374 -1.55 -12.54 -23.48
CA GLY A 374 -2.69 -11.82 -24.03
C GLY A 374 -2.41 -10.35 -24.32
N GLY A 375 -3.12 -9.74 -25.28
CA GLY A 375 -3.02 -8.30 -25.57
C GLY A 375 -1.63 -7.80 -26.04
N GLY A 376 -0.72 -8.69 -26.42
CA GLY A 376 0.69 -8.36 -26.71
C GLY A 376 1.60 -8.34 -25.47
N GLN A 377 1.07 -8.70 -24.30
CA GLN A 377 1.79 -8.85 -23.03
C GLN A 377 1.93 -10.35 -22.68
N SER A 378 3.00 -10.69 -21.97
CA SER A 378 3.29 -12.05 -21.50
C SER A 378 4.05 -12.01 -20.18
N PHE A 379 3.62 -12.80 -19.19
CA PHE A 379 4.25 -12.90 -17.87
C PHE A 379 3.94 -14.22 -17.17
N THR A 380 4.73 -14.57 -16.16
CA THR A 380 4.52 -15.77 -15.34
C THR A 380 4.28 -15.38 -13.89
N LEU A 381 3.28 -16.02 -13.29
CA LEU A 381 3.01 -16.05 -11.86
C LEU A 381 3.47 -17.41 -11.31
N ILE A 382 3.98 -17.43 -10.09
CA ILE A 382 4.07 -18.65 -9.26
C ILE A 382 3.42 -18.30 -7.93
N SER A 383 2.41 -19.07 -7.52
CA SER A 383 1.55 -18.75 -6.38
C SER A 383 1.38 -19.93 -5.42
N GLY A 384 1.19 -19.64 -4.13
CA GLY A 384 0.95 -20.63 -3.07
C GLY A 384 2.18 -20.93 -2.21
N GLY A 385 2.04 -21.86 -1.27
CA GLY A 385 3.08 -22.22 -0.30
C GLY A 385 3.39 -21.12 0.73
N HIS A 386 4.41 -21.37 1.55
CA HIS A 386 4.91 -20.43 2.54
C HIS A 386 5.92 -19.44 1.94
N PRO A 387 5.77 -18.12 2.20
CA PRO A 387 6.73 -17.12 1.76
C PRO A 387 7.99 -17.14 2.63
N VAL A 388 9.17 -17.13 2.00
CA VAL A 388 10.47 -17.08 2.70
C VAL A 388 11.44 -16.15 1.98
N THR A 389 12.45 -15.64 2.68
CA THR A 389 13.61 -14.99 2.06
C THR A 389 14.88 -15.81 2.29
N ILE A 390 15.82 -15.77 1.35
CA ILE A 390 17.19 -16.25 1.57
C ILE A 390 18.17 -15.10 1.33
N HIS A 391 19.06 -14.89 2.29
CA HIS A 391 20.25 -14.05 2.12
C HIS A 391 21.49 -14.96 2.01
N ALA A 392 22.08 -15.03 0.82
CA ALA A 392 23.29 -15.78 0.54
C ALA A 392 24.56 -14.97 0.90
N ASN A 393 25.64 -15.67 1.24
CA ASN A 393 26.95 -15.09 1.57
C ASN A 393 27.67 -14.41 0.36
N SER A 394 27.15 -14.64 -0.85
CA SER A 394 27.68 -14.13 -2.12
C SER A 394 26.54 -14.04 -3.15
N ARG A 395 26.84 -13.62 -4.38
CA ARG A 395 25.86 -13.54 -5.47
C ARG A 395 25.79 -14.86 -6.23
N TYR A 396 24.59 -15.43 -6.33
CA TYR A 396 24.33 -16.68 -7.06
C TYR A 396 23.16 -16.52 -8.05
N GLN A 397 23.02 -17.47 -8.98
CA GLN A 397 21.81 -17.62 -9.77
C GLN A 397 20.70 -18.26 -8.93
N LEU A 398 19.43 -17.91 -9.20
CA LEU A 398 18.29 -18.50 -8.50
C LEU A 398 18.29 -20.04 -8.55
N PRO A 399 18.50 -20.71 -9.71
CA PRO A 399 18.70 -22.16 -9.78
C PRO A 399 19.76 -22.73 -8.83
N GLU A 400 20.88 -22.03 -8.65
CA GLU A 400 21.98 -22.48 -7.76
C GLU A 400 21.56 -22.43 -6.29
N ILE A 401 20.76 -21.42 -5.89
CA ILE A 401 20.21 -21.31 -4.53
C ILE A 401 19.09 -22.34 -4.33
N LEU A 402 18.20 -22.50 -5.31
CA LEU A 402 17.07 -23.44 -5.25
C LEU A 402 17.54 -24.88 -5.08
N ALA A 403 18.56 -25.30 -5.85
CA ALA A 403 19.15 -26.64 -5.77
C ALA A 403 19.68 -27.00 -4.37
N GLY A 404 19.95 -26.00 -3.52
CA GLY A 404 20.40 -26.17 -2.14
C GLY A 404 19.36 -25.86 -1.07
N SER A 405 18.07 -25.87 -1.40
CA SER A 405 16.97 -25.47 -0.51
C SER A 405 15.70 -26.30 -0.70
N ASN A 406 14.66 -26.05 0.11
CA ASN A 406 13.30 -26.57 -0.08
C ASN A 406 12.37 -25.60 -0.85
N ILE A 407 12.91 -24.56 -1.47
CA ILE A 407 12.16 -23.57 -2.25
C ILE A 407 11.81 -24.15 -3.62
N THR A 408 10.53 -24.08 -3.99
CA THR A 408 10.03 -24.59 -5.27
C THR A 408 9.94 -23.49 -6.34
N GLY A 409 9.64 -22.25 -5.96
CA GLY A 409 9.63 -21.11 -6.87
C GLY A 409 10.23 -19.88 -6.21
N ALA A 410 11.00 -19.07 -6.95
CA ALA A 410 11.60 -17.85 -6.43
C ALA A 410 11.81 -16.79 -7.50
N VAL A 411 11.94 -15.55 -7.04
CA VAL A 411 12.26 -14.34 -7.81
C VAL A 411 13.47 -13.63 -7.19
N ASP A 412 14.21 -12.85 -7.99
CA ASP A 412 15.30 -12.03 -7.44
C ASP A 412 14.75 -11.06 -6.38
N GLY A 413 15.42 -11.03 -5.23
CA GLY A 413 14.98 -10.25 -4.09
C GLY A 413 15.30 -8.77 -4.27
N GLY A 414 14.70 -7.93 -3.43
CA GLY A 414 14.79 -6.47 -3.52
C GLY A 414 16.22 -5.91 -3.55
N PHE A 415 16.74 -5.61 -4.75
CA PHE A 415 18.07 -5.05 -4.97
C PHE A 415 17.98 -3.85 -5.91
N PHE A 416 17.71 -2.67 -5.35
CA PHE A 416 17.24 -1.50 -6.12
C PHE A 416 18.31 -0.74 -6.86
N SER A 417 17.89 -0.16 -7.97
CA SER A 417 18.65 0.87 -8.65
C SER A 417 18.66 2.15 -7.83
N LEU A 418 19.75 2.39 -7.09
CA LEU A 418 20.28 3.74 -6.96
C LEU A 418 21.07 4.04 -8.23
N GLN A 419 21.08 5.31 -8.66
CA GLN A 419 21.80 5.77 -9.86
C GLN A 419 23.29 5.37 -9.87
N TYR A 420 23.87 5.23 -8.68
CA TYR A 420 25.20 4.65 -8.46
C TYR A 420 25.13 3.66 -7.29
N LEU A 421 25.57 2.42 -7.53
CA LEU A 421 25.89 1.44 -6.49
C LEU A 421 27.31 0.92 -6.75
N ASP A 422 28.26 1.36 -5.92
CA ASP A 422 29.65 0.91 -5.95
C ASP A 422 29.92 -0.11 -4.83
N SER A 423 28.92 -0.93 -4.51
CA SER A 423 29.03 -1.97 -3.47
C SER A 423 28.17 -3.20 -3.78
N ASN A 424 28.56 -4.32 -3.16
CA ASN A 424 27.82 -5.59 -3.21
C ASN A 424 26.83 -5.76 -2.04
N VAL A 425 26.59 -4.71 -1.26
CA VAL A 425 25.84 -4.76 0.00
C VAL A 425 24.38 -4.34 -0.24
N MET A 426 23.43 -5.00 0.41
CA MET A 426 22.03 -4.56 0.39
C MET A 426 21.83 -3.27 1.20
N ILE A 427 20.98 -2.40 0.68
CA ILE A 427 20.84 -1.01 1.19
C ILE A 427 19.91 -0.95 2.41
N GLY A 428 18.85 -1.77 2.43
CA GLY A 428 17.82 -1.80 3.47
C GLY A 428 18.09 -2.83 4.56
N PRO A 429 17.39 -2.76 5.71
CA PRO A 429 17.41 -3.89 6.63
C PRO A 429 16.83 -5.10 5.94
N VAL A 430 17.42 -6.26 6.22
CA VAL A 430 16.82 -7.54 5.91
C VAL A 430 16.78 -8.43 7.13
N LEU A 431 15.73 -9.22 7.22
CA LEU A 431 15.63 -10.36 8.11
C LEU A 431 15.35 -11.57 7.23
N SER A 432 16.02 -12.68 7.50
CA SER A 432 15.77 -13.94 6.82
C SER A 432 15.77 -15.06 7.83
N GLN A 433 14.71 -15.87 7.82
CA GLN A 433 14.66 -17.07 8.65
C GLN A 433 15.70 -18.11 8.23
N SER A 434 16.20 -18.01 6.99
CA SER A 434 17.24 -18.88 6.45
C SER A 434 18.58 -18.67 7.17
N THR A 435 18.91 -17.43 7.53
CA THR A 435 20.14 -17.10 8.27
C THR A 435 19.90 -16.92 9.78
N GLN A 436 18.65 -16.70 10.19
CA GLN A 436 18.27 -16.26 11.54
C GLN A 436 18.98 -14.94 11.97
N GLN A 437 19.41 -14.14 10.99
CA GLN A 437 20.12 -12.88 11.22
C GLN A 437 19.34 -11.68 10.69
N PHE A 438 19.14 -10.70 11.57
CA PHE A 438 18.78 -9.34 11.17
C PHE A 438 20.05 -8.60 10.74
N VAL A 439 20.08 -8.15 9.48
CA VAL A 439 21.15 -7.30 8.94
C VAL A 439 20.58 -5.89 8.79
N PRO A 440 21.03 -4.88 9.58
CA PRO A 440 20.59 -3.51 9.40
C PRO A 440 21.15 -2.93 8.10
N GLY A 441 20.38 -2.05 7.45
CA GLY A 441 20.86 -1.27 6.32
C GLY A 441 21.80 -0.13 6.76
N TYR A 442 22.67 0.30 5.85
CA TYR A 442 23.76 1.23 6.15
C TYR A 442 23.26 2.66 6.47
N THR A 443 23.65 3.21 7.61
CA THR A 443 23.15 4.49 8.15
C THR A 443 23.25 5.68 7.19
N GLY A 444 24.26 5.72 6.30
CA GLY A 444 24.42 6.79 5.31
C GLY A 444 23.53 6.70 4.07
N GLU A 445 22.86 5.55 3.86
CA GLU A 445 22.01 5.30 2.68
C GLU A 445 20.59 4.87 3.03
N ILE A 446 20.36 4.35 4.23
CA ILE A 446 19.07 3.80 4.65
C ILE A 446 17.92 4.80 4.57
N THR A 447 18.18 6.09 4.82
CA THR A 447 17.18 7.16 4.71
C THR A 447 16.71 7.40 3.27
N LYS A 448 17.50 7.00 2.25
CA LYS A 448 17.11 7.04 0.82
C LYS A 448 15.99 6.03 0.49
N LEU A 449 15.69 5.12 1.41
CA LEU A 449 14.63 4.13 1.29
C LEU A 449 13.33 4.54 2.02
N ASN A 450 13.30 5.67 2.71
CA ASN A 450 12.10 6.12 3.41
C ASN A 450 10.90 6.20 2.47
N SER A 451 9.73 5.85 3.01
CA SER A 451 8.45 5.71 2.30
C SER A 451 8.40 4.62 1.22
N ARG A 452 9.45 3.84 0.95
CA ARG A 452 9.36 2.64 0.09
C ARG A 452 8.59 1.51 0.80
N PRO A 453 8.09 0.47 0.10
CA PRO A 453 7.43 -0.64 0.77
C PRO A 453 8.41 -1.42 1.63
N LEU A 454 8.15 -1.53 2.93
CA LEU A 454 8.72 -2.55 3.79
C LEU A 454 7.76 -3.75 3.77
N VAL A 455 8.27 -4.90 3.36
CA VAL A 455 7.56 -6.19 3.40
C VAL A 455 8.04 -6.94 4.62
N LEU A 456 7.10 -7.34 5.49
CA LEU A 456 7.32 -8.18 6.67
C LEU A 456 6.55 -9.47 6.49
N MET A 457 7.14 -10.60 6.88
CA MET A 457 6.50 -11.92 6.82
C MET A 457 6.63 -12.62 8.16
N ALA A 458 5.57 -13.30 8.57
CA ALA A 458 5.48 -14.19 9.72
C ALA A 458 4.73 -15.47 9.30
N PRO A 459 4.79 -16.56 10.08
CA PRO A 459 4.12 -17.82 9.74
C PRO A 459 2.62 -17.69 9.48
N GLN A 460 1.96 -16.71 10.10
CA GLN A 460 0.55 -16.40 9.99
C GLN A 460 0.21 -15.26 9.00
N GLY A 461 1.17 -14.55 8.42
CA GLY A 461 0.84 -13.49 7.46
C GLY A 461 1.95 -12.59 6.95
N VAL A 462 1.56 -11.65 6.08
CA VAL A 462 2.45 -10.65 5.46
C VAL A 462 1.91 -9.24 5.72
N LEU A 463 2.79 -8.31 6.09
CA LEU A 463 2.45 -6.90 6.28
C LEU A 463 3.27 -6.01 5.32
N PHE A 464 2.59 -5.05 4.68
CA PHE A 464 3.20 -4.03 3.83
C PHE A 464 3.03 -2.66 4.50
N VAL A 465 4.13 -2.03 4.93
CA VAL A 465 4.11 -0.68 5.53
C VAL A 465 5.10 0.26 4.84
N PRO A 466 4.91 1.59 4.90
CA PRO A 466 5.94 2.54 4.47
C PRO A 466 7.19 2.44 5.35
N PHE A 467 8.34 2.23 4.72
CA PHE A 467 9.62 2.12 5.40
C PHE A 467 10.00 3.44 6.08
N ASP A 468 10.47 3.34 7.32
CA ASP A 468 10.99 4.43 8.12
C ASP A 468 12.34 4.02 8.72
N ALA A 469 13.43 4.65 8.27
CA ALA A 469 14.78 4.35 8.73
C ALA A 469 14.98 4.49 10.25
N ALA A 470 14.25 5.39 10.92
CA ALA A 470 14.37 5.59 12.36
C ALA A 470 13.61 4.52 13.16
N ARG A 471 12.49 4.01 12.63
CA ARG A 471 11.68 2.98 13.29
C ARG A 471 12.12 1.56 12.91
N HIS A 472 12.36 1.29 11.63
CA HIS A 472 12.42 -0.05 11.03
C HIS A 472 13.84 -0.59 10.80
N ASN A 473 14.91 0.21 10.98
CA ASN A 473 16.29 -0.29 10.87
C ASN A 473 16.76 -1.08 12.11
N THR A 474 15.84 -1.71 12.86
CA THR A 474 16.12 -2.59 14.00
C THR A 474 15.10 -3.73 14.04
N LEU A 475 15.52 -4.92 14.51
CA LEU A 475 14.60 -6.06 14.68
C LEU A 475 13.43 -5.74 15.62
N ALA A 476 13.67 -5.00 16.70
CA ALA A 476 12.63 -4.51 17.60
C ALA A 476 11.71 -3.44 16.97
N GLY A 477 12.14 -2.81 15.88
CA GLY A 477 11.30 -2.03 14.98
C GLY A 477 10.35 -2.92 14.19
N LEU A 478 10.90 -3.88 13.44
CA LEU A 478 10.13 -4.80 12.61
C LEU A 478 9.10 -5.58 13.45
N ALA A 479 9.49 -6.09 14.61
CA ALA A 479 8.63 -6.87 15.50
C ALA A 479 7.52 -6.06 16.19
N ARG A 480 7.58 -4.72 16.15
CA ARG A 480 6.47 -3.84 16.58
C ARG A 480 5.42 -3.63 15.49
N GLU A 481 5.82 -3.68 14.23
CA GLU A 481 4.92 -3.62 13.07
C GLU A 481 4.26 -5.00 12.84
N LEU A 482 5.05 -6.08 12.87
CA LEU A 482 4.56 -7.46 12.75
C LEU A 482 5.15 -8.36 13.85
N PRO A 483 4.39 -8.65 14.92
CA PRO A 483 4.80 -9.60 15.95
C PRO A 483 5.06 -10.99 15.37
N GLY A 484 6.23 -11.56 15.70
CA GLY A 484 6.64 -12.87 15.16
C GLY A 484 7.21 -12.83 13.74
N VAL A 485 7.60 -11.66 13.22
CA VAL A 485 8.29 -11.52 11.93
C VAL A 485 9.51 -12.44 11.82
N THR A 486 9.54 -13.26 10.78
CA THR A 486 10.61 -14.22 10.44
C THR A 486 11.46 -13.75 9.27
N ASP A 487 10.87 -12.98 8.36
CA ASP A 487 11.52 -12.45 7.17
C ASP A 487 11.10 -11.01 6.92
N ALA A 488 12.01 -10.20 6.38
CA ALA A 488 11.74 -8.82 6.03
C ALA A 488 12.68 -8.32 4.94
N PHE A 489 12.17 -7.50 4.03
CA PHE A 489 12.97 -6.72 3.11
C PHE A 489 12.25 -5.43 2.72
N VAL A 490 13.02 -4.39 2.36
CA VAL A 490 12.47 -3.21 1.70
C VAL A 490 12.40 -3.48 0.20
N ALA A 491 11.31 -3.11 -0.46
CA ALA A 491 11.04 -3.21 -1.90
C ALA A 491 11.28 -1.87 -2.65
N ALA A 492 11.12 -1.84 -3.97
CA ALA A 492 11.41 -0.64 -4.76
C ALA A 492 10.31 0.42 -4.65
N ALA A 493 9.08 -0.01 -4.93
CA ALA A 493 7.83 0.76 -4.96
C ALA A 493 6.65 -0.22 -4.94
N TRP A 494 5.45 0.25 -4.56
CA TRP A 494 4.22 -0.49 -4.78
C TRP A 494 3.86 -0.44 -6.27
N LEU A 495 3.47 -1.60 -6.80
CA LEU A 495 2.84 -1.77 -8.10
C LEU A 495 1.31 -1.82 -7.94
N VAL A 496 0.86 -2.53 -6.89
CA VAL A 496 -0.51 -2.56 -6.40
C VAL A 496 -0.46 -2.38 -4.88
N LYS A 497 -1.38 -1.60 -4.32
CA LYS A 497 -1.53 -1.40 -2.87
C LYS A 497 -3.02 -1.34 -2.56
N ASP A 498 -3.48 -2.08 -1.55
CA ASP A 498 -4.88 -2.07 -1.11
C ASP A 498 -5.86 -2.37 -2.27
N GLY A 499 -5.47 -3.26 -3.18
CA GLY A 499 -6.25 -3.62 -4.37
C GLY A 499 -6.27 -2.56 -5.48
N LEU A 500 -5.42 -1.52 -5.44
CA LEU A 500 -5.36 -0.45 -6.45
C LEU A 500 -4.00 -0.37 -7.15
N PRO A 501 -3.96 -0.35 -8.51
CA PRO A 501 -2.72 -0.17 -9.26
C PRO A 501 -2.20 1.26 -9.09
N GLN A 502 -0.89 1.39 -8.94
CA GLN A 502 -0.29 2.66 -8.51
C GLN A 502 0.01 3.61 -9.69
N PRO A 503 -0.26 4.93 -9.56
CA PRO A 503 -0.02 5.92 -10.61
C PRO A 503 1.48 6.25 -10.72
N ALA A 504 1.91 6.79 -11.87
CA ALA A 504 3.31 7.20 -12.10
C ALA A 504 3.88 8.12 -10.99
N SER A 505 3.04 8.96 -10.38
CA SER A 505 3.42 9.86 -9.29
C SER A 505 3.85 9.14 -8.00
N SER A 506 3.40 7.92 -7.73
CA SER A 506 3.77 7.18 -6.51
C SER A 506 5.22 6.67 -6.54
N PHE A 507 5.80 6.51 -7.73
CA PHE A 507 7.18 6.07 -7.92
C PHE A 507 8.20 7.18 -7.61
N GLY A 508 7.74 8.44 -7.52
CA GLY A 508 8.54 9.57 -7.03
C GLY A 508 9.85 9.77 -7.78
N THR A 509 10.97 9.60 -7.08
CA THR A 509 12.34 9.74 -7.61
C THR A 509 13.02 8.41 -7.94
N LEU A 510 12.26 7.31 -8.02
CA LEU A 510 12.81 5.99 -8.31
C LEU A 510 13.37 5.93 -9.74
N PHE A 511 14.66 5.65 -9.85
CA PHE A 511 15.35 5.58 -11.14
C PHE A 511 14.79 4.46 -12.03
N ASP A 512 14.59 4.74 -13.32
CA ASP A 512 14.08 3.81 -14.34
C ASP A 512 12.73 3.13 -14.04
N TYR A 513 11.83 3.73 -13.24
CA TYR A 513 10.50 3.14 -13.03
C TYR A 513 9.67 3.08 -14.34
N ASP A 514 9.89 4.04 -15.24
CA ASP A 514 9.26 4.21 -16.55
C ASP A 514 10.01 3.49 -17.68
N ALA A 515 11.24 3.02 -17.45
CA ALA A 515 12.03 2.33 -18.46
C ALA A 515 11.40 0.99 -18.86
N ARG A 516 11.14 0.74 -20.16
CA ARG A 516 10.55 -0.53 -20.61
C ARG A 516 11.57 -1.67 -20.60
N ARG A 517 11.37 -2.68 -19.75
CA ARG A 517 12.21 -3.88 -19.61
C ARG A 517 11.44 -5.01 -18.93
N HIS A 518 12.04 -6.19 -18.82
CA HIS A 518 11.52 -7.26 -17.97
C HIS A 518 11.46 -6.79 -16.52
N ARG A 519 10.35 -7.06 -15.84
CA ARG A 519 10.11 -6.68 -14.44
C ARG A 519 9.88 -7.89 -13.56
N ALA A 520 10.38 -7.85 -12.33
CA ALA A 520 10.12 -8.83 -11.29
C ALA A 520 9.40 -8.21 -10.10
N PHE A 521 8.49 -8.98 -9.50
CA PHE A 521 7.64 -8.52 -8.41
C PHE A 521 7.38 -9.62 -7.38
N TRP A 522 6.94 -9.17 -6.21
CA TRP A 522 6.38 -9.99 -5.13
C TRP A 522 5.03 -9.44 -4.73
N GLY A 523 4.09 -10.29 -4.34
CA GLY A 523 2.78 -9.83 -3.89
C GLY A 523 1.98 -10.88 -3.14
N ILE A 524 0.76 -10.47 -2.77
CA ILE A 524 -0.29 -11.30 -2.20
C ILE A 524 -1.50 -11.17 -3.11
N ASN A 525 -2.05 -12.28 -3.58
CA ASN A 525 -3.29 -12.25 -4.37
C ASN A 525 -4.52 -12.08 -3.46
N THR A 526 -5.68 -11.82 -4.06
CA THR A 526 -6.94 -11.65 -3.33
C THR A 526 -7.44 -12.94 -2.66
N ALA A 527 -6.88 -14.11 -3.02
CA ALA A 527 -7.06 -15.37 -2.30
C ALA A 527 -6.10 -15.55 -1.11
N GLY A 528 -5.34 -14.50 -0.73
CA GLY A 528 -4.40 -14.51 0.40
C GLY A 528 -3.12 -15.30 0.15
N GLN A 529 -2.88 -15.79 -1.07
CA GLN A 529 -1.71 -16.59 -1.42
C GLN A 529 -0.53 -15.67 -1.76
N PRO A 530 0.72 -16.05 -1.42
CA PRO A 530 1.89 -15.33 -1.90
C PRO A 530 2.14 -15.61 -3.37
N VAL A 531 2.65 -14.61 -4.09
CA VAL A 531 2.90 -14.66 -5.54
C VAL A 531 4.24 -14.03 -5.87
N VAL A 532 5.14 -14.80 -6.47
CA VAL A 532 6.31 -14.28 -7.21
C VAL A 532 5.98 -14.22 -8.70
N GLY A 533 6.65 -13.35 -9.47
CA GLY A 533 6.53 -13.41 -10.92
C GLY A 533 7.45 -12.50 -11.70
N VAL A 534 7.45 -12.68 -13.03
CA VAL A 534 8.27 -11.92 -13.98
C VAL A 534 7.54 -11.67 -15.30
N THR A 535 7.80 -10.52 -15.94
CA THR A 535 7.31 -10.26 -17.29
C THR A 535 8.25 -10.82 -18.37
N HIS A 536 7.68 -11.54 -19.33
CA HIS A 536 8.36 -11.97 -20.56
C HIS A 536 8.31 -10.89 -21.65
N THR A 537 7.38 -9.95 -21.55
CA THR A 537 7.34 -8.73 -22.37
C THR A 537 7.92 -7.53 -21.63
N ILE A 538 8.49 -6.59 -22.40
CA ILE A 538 9.06 -5.35 -21.85
C ILE A 538 7.96 -4.33 -21.53
N VAL A 539 7.79 -4.03 -20.24
CA VAL A 539 6.77 -3.10 -19.72
C VAL A 539 7.44 -2.06 -18.84
N ASP A 540 6.75 -0.97 -18.56
CA ASP A 540 7.10 -0.07 -17.46
C ASP A 540 6.39 -0.50 -16.15
N SER A 541 6.75 0.11 -15.03
CA SER A 541 6.21 -0.29 -13.72
C SER A 541 4.73 0.10 -13.51
N VAL A 542 4.20 1.09 -14.26
CA VAL A 542 2.79 1.51 -14.18
C VAL A 542 1.91 0.59 -15.02
N GLU A 543 2.38 0.19 -16.19
CA GLU A 543 1.77 -0.87 -17.03
C GLU A 543 1.72 -2.19 -16.24
N LEU A 544 2.82 -2.58 -15.60
CA LEU A 544 2.86 -3.77 -14.73
C LEU A 544 1.85 -3.69 -13.58
N GLY A 545 1.77 -2.57 -12.86
CA GLY A 545 0.81 -2.41 -11.76
C GLY A 545 -0.63 -2.68 -12.19
N LYS A 546 -1.02 -2.21 -13.38
CA LYS A 546 -2.34 -2.48 -13.98
C LYS A 546 -2.53 -3.96 -14.33
N MET A 547 -1.51 -4.59 -14.91
CA MET A 547 -1.54 -6.03 -15.26
C MET A 547 -1.70 -6.91 -14.01
N LEU A 548 -0.99 -6.59 -12.92
CA LEU A 548 -1.07 -7.33 -11.67
C LEU A 548 -2.43 -7.16 -11.00
N TYR A 549 -2.97 -5.94 -10.95
CA TYR A 549 -4.33 -5.69 -10.50
C TYR A 549 -5.37 -6.50 -11.30
N GLN A 550 -5.26 -6.50 -12.63
CA GLN A 550 -6.12 -7.29 -13.53
C GLN A 550 -5.94 -8.82 -13.36
N SER A 551 -4.87 -9.25 -12.71
CA SER A 551 -4.54 -10.67 -12.44
C SER A 551 -4.81 -11.07 -10.99
N GLY A 552 -5.53 -10.26 -10.22
CA GLY A 552 -5.95 -10.58 -8.86
C GLY A 552 -4.90 -10.35 -7.78
N LEU A 553 -3.87 -9.52 -8.01
CA LEU A 553 -2.98 -9.09 -6.94
C LEU A 553 -3.70 -8.05 -6.07
N ARG A 554 -3.78 -8.32 -4.76
CA ARG A 554 -4.26 -7.39 -3.74
C ARG A 554 -3.18 -6.36 -3.41
N ASP A 555 -1.97 -6.87 -3.14
CA ASP A 555 -0.78 -6.09 -2.87
C ASP A 555 0.36 -6.62 -3.73
N ALA A 556 1.14 -5.75 -4.35
CA ALA A 556 2.31 -6.14 -5.12
C ALA A 556 3.39 -5.05 -5.08
N VAL A 557 4.65 -5.46 -4.96
CA VAL A 557 5.81 -4.58 -4.87
C VAL A 557 6.84 -4.97 -5.92
N MET A 558 7.51 -3.97 -6.49
CA MET A 558 8.58 -4.19 -7.48
C MET A 558 9.89 -4.57 -6.77
N LEU A 559 10.58 -5.58 -7.30
CA LEU A 559 11.84 -6.07 -6.74
C LEU A 559 13.07 -5.68 -7.56
N ASP A 560 12.93 -5.57 -8.88
CA ASP A 560 14.09 -5.52 -9.77
C ASP A 560 14.82 -4.18 -9.86
N SER A 561 16.06 -4.28 -10.34
CA SER A 561 16.86 -3.20 -10.93
C SER A 561 17.13 -3.44 -12.43
N GLY A 562 16.22 -4.13 -13.12
CA GLY A 562 16.27 -4.42 -14.55
C GLY A 562 17.22 -5.54 -14.99
N ALA A 563 18.53 -5.37 -14.77
CA ALA A 563 19.53 -6.32 -15.27
C ALA A 563 19.76 -7.53 -14.34
N SER A 564 19.05 -7.61 -13.22
CA SER A 564 19.07 -8.75 -12.29
C SER A 564 17.78 -9.59 -12.32
N THR A 565 16.71 -9.04 -12.93
CA THR A 565 15.37 -9.63 -13.05
C THR A 565 15.45 -11.13 -13.38
N SER A 566 14.94 -11.97 -12.50
CA SER A 566 15.05 -13.43 -12.59
C SER A 566 13.87 -14.13 -11.94
N LEU A 567 13.44 -15.24 -12.53
CA LEU A 567 12.43 -16.13 -11.97
C LEU A 567 12.91 -17.57 -12.16
N ALA A 568 12.73 -18.41 -11.15
CA ALA A 568 13.01 -19.83 -11.23
C ALA A 568 11.88 -20.66 -10.61
N TYR A 569 11.62 -21.84 -11.18
CA TYR A 569 10.63 -22.80 -10.71
C TYR A 569 11.18 -24.21 -10.88
N GLN A 570 11.05 -25.05 -9.84
CA GLN A 570 11.51 -26.44 -9.80
C GLN A 570 13.00 -26.62 -10.17
N GLY A 571 13.82 -25.58 -9.96
CA GLY A 571 15.24 -25.54 -10.29
C GLY A 571 15.57 -24.96 -11.67
N ASP A 572 14.60 -24.80 -12.56
CA ASP A 572 14.80 -24.22 -13.89
C ASP A 572 14.59 -22.71 -13.88
N SER A 573 15.37 -21.96 -14.67
CA SER A 573 15.16 -20.53 -14.89
C SER A 573 14.08 -20.31 -15.94
N LEU A 574 13.11 -19.44 -15.64
CA LEU A 574 11.97 -19.15 -16.51
C LEU A 574 12.16 -17.92 -17.41
N VAL A 575 13.31 -17.24 -17.33
CA VAL A 575 13.64 -16.07 -18.17
C VAL A 575 14.54 -16.46 -19.35
N GLY A 576 14.32 -15.82 -20.51
CA GLY A 576 15.02 -16.15 -21.77
C GLY A 576 16.46 -15.64 -21.90
N TYR A 577 17.11 -15.26 -20.80
CA TYR A 577 18.47 -14.72 -20.73
C TYR A 577 19.15 -15.16 -19.43
N ILE A 578 20.48 -15.00 -19.34
CA ILE A 578 21.22 -15.26 -18.10
C ILE A 578 21.19 -13.98 -17.24
N PRO A 579 20.51 -13.94 -16.08
CA PRO A 579 20.44 -12.74 -15.24
C PRO A 579 21.77 -12.48 -14.54
N ARG A 580 21.96 -11.27 -14.00
CA ARG A 580 23.07 -11.03 -13.07
C ARG A 580 22.80 -11.74 -11.74
N PRO A 581 23.78 -12.49 -11.19
CA PRO A 581 23.67 -13.10 -9.87
C PRO A 581 23.29 -12.12 -8.76
N VAL A 582 22.48 -12.58 -7.81
CA VAL A 582 21.96 -11.80 -6.67
C VAL A 582 22.29 -12.47 -5.33
N PRO A 583 22.47 -11.68 -4.25
CA PRO A 583 22.71 -12.24 -2.91
C PRO A 583 21.41 -12.50 -2.13
N HIS A 584 20.25 -12.13 -2.68
CA HIS A 584 18.97 -12.21 -1.98
C HIS A 584 17.86 -12.66 -2.94
N LEU A 585 16.96 -13.50 -2.45
CA LEU A 585 15.74 -13.92 -3.15
C LEU A 585 14.53 -13.92 -2.24
N VAL A 586 13.35 -13.85 -2.86
CA VAL A 586 12.06 -14.15 -2.24
C VAL A 586 11.55 -15.43 -2.87
N GLY A 587 11.14 -16.40 -2.06
CA GLY A 587 10.78 -17.75 -2.51
C GLY A 587 9.57 -18.34 -1.81
N LEU A 588 9.08 -19.43 -2.40
CA LEU A 588 7.90 -20.18 -1.99
C LEU A 588 8.31 -21.61 -1.60
N VAL A 589 7.96 -22.03 -0.38
CA VAL A 589 8.20 -23.36 0.17
C VAL A 589 6.89 -24.17 0.22
N PRO A 590 6.85 -25.44 -0.22
CA PRO A 590 5.61 -26.24 -0.19
C PRO A 590 4.99 -26.36 1.22
N PRO A 591 3.66 -26.40 1.35
CA PRO A 591 2.98 -26.55 2.64
C PRO A 591 3.39 -27.81 3.41
N ASP A 592 3.58 -28.92 2.69
CA ASP A 592 3.93 -30.22 3.24
C ASP A 592 5.42 -30.37 3.58
N ALA A 593 6.25 -29.34 3.37
CA ALA A 593 7.66 -29.32 3.80
C ALA A 593 7.81 -29.14 5.33
N ASN A 594 6.85 -29.63 6.10
CA ASN A 594 6.61 -29.33 7.50
C ASN A 594 7.47 -30.21 8.43
N ASP A 595 8.80 -30.12 8.30
CA ASP A 595 9.74 -30.45 9.38
C ASP A 595 10.10 -29.22 10.24
N GLY A 596 9.59 -28.05 9.88
CA GLY A 596 9.67 -26.82 10.66
C GLY A 596 10.93 -25.98 10.42
N SER A 597 11.69 -26.23 9.36
CA SER A 597 12.83 -25.39 8.98
C SER A 597 13.00 -25.27 7.46
N PRO A 598 12.86 -24.08 6.84
CA PRO A 598 13.56 -23.83 5.58
C PRO A 598 15.06 -23.90 5.87
N CYS A 599 15.69 -24.97 5.42
CA CYS A 599 17.10 -25.23 5.60
C CYS A 599 17.84 -24.77 4.33
N PRO A 600 18.34 -23.51 4.26
CA PRO A 600 19.30 -23.18 3.22
C PRO A 600 20.61 -23.92 3.49
N LEU A 601 21.27 -24.37 2.43
CA LEU A 601 22.69 -24.68 2.52
C LEU A 601 23.49 -23.39 2.71
N VAL A 602 24.34 -23.36 3.75
CA VAL A 602 25.56 -22.55 3.70
C VAL A 602 26.46 -23.21 2.67
N VAL A 603 26.50 -22.66 1.45
CA VAL A 603 27.39 -23.13 0.38
C VAL A 603 28.79 -22.56 0.60
N ASP A 604 29.47 -23.07 1.62
CA ASP A 604 30.91 -22.90 1.82
C ASP A 604 31.60 -24.26 1.64
N GLY A 605 32.42 -24.41 0.59
CA GLY A 605 33.34 -25.55 0.48
C GLY A 605 33.76 -25.98 -0.93
N GLU A 606 32.89 -25.84 -1.94
CA GLU A 606 33.16 -26.29 -3.30
C GLU A 606 33.56 -25.13 -4.22
N ASN A 607 34.73 -25.27 -4.85
CA ASN A 607 35.31 -24.28 -5.75
C ASN A 607 34.33 -23.98 -6.92
N PRO A 608 34.03 -22.72 -7.30
CA PRO A 608 33.03 -22.38 -8.33
C PRO A 608 33.23 -23.00 -9.72
N THR A 609 34.37 -23.65 -9.95
CA THR A 609 34.67 -24.49 -11.12
C THR A 609 33.97 -25.86 -11.13
N THR A 610 33.56 -26.43 -9.98
CA THR A 610 32.96 -27.78 -9.93
C THR A 610 31.49 -27.75 -10.35
N VAL A 611 30.68 -26.87 -9.77
CA VAL A 611 29.24 -26.72 -10.09
C VAL A 611 29.02 -26.38 -11.58
N LYS A 612 29.87 -25.49 -12.13
CA LYS A 612 29.88 -25.17 -13.57
C LYS A 612 30.22 -26.35 -14.48
N ARG A 613 30.82 -27.43 -13.94
CA ARG A 613 31.18 -28.63 -14.69
C ARG A 613 30.03 -29.65 -14.72
N GLU A 614 29.29 -29.80 -13.63
CA GLU A 614 28.13 -30.71 -13.57
C GLU A 614 26.94 -30.18 -14.39
N LEU A 615 26.66 -28.88 -14.36
CA LEU A 615 25.62 -28.27 -15.20
C LEU A 615 25.95 -28.32 -16.71
N LYS A 616 27.24 -28.35 -17.07
CA LYS A 616 27.66 -28.53 -18.47
C LYS A 616 27.50 -29.98 -18.96
N LEU A 617 27.66 -30.95 -18.05
CA LEU A 617 27.48 -32.38 -18.33
C LEU A 617 26.02 -32.85 -18.36
N ARG A 618 25.05 -31.96 -18.08
CA ARG A 618 23.60 -32.22 -18.27
C ARG A 618 23.02 -31.59 -19.54
N ASN A 619 23.78 -30.73 -20.21
CA ASN A 619 23.39 -30.00 -21.42
C ASN A 619 24.29 -30.35 -22.64
N GLU A 620 25.05 -31.44 -22.53
CA GLU A 620 25.78 -32.15 -23.60
C GLU A 620 25.26 -33.59 -23.68
#